data_AF-A0A7G8GW29-F1
#
_entry.id   AF-A0A7G8GW29-F1
#
_cell.length_a   1.000
_cell.length_b   1.000
_cell.length_c   1.000
_cell.angle_alpha   90.00
_cell.angle_beta   90.00
_cell.angle_gamma   90.00
#
_symmetry.space_group_name_H-M   'P 1'
#
loop_
_entity.id
_entity.type
_entity.pdbx_description
1 polymer ?
#
loop_
_entity_poly.entity_id
_entity_poly.type
_entity_poly.pdbx_seq_one_letter_code
_entity_poly.pdbx_strand_id
1 'polypeptide(L)'
;MSNHEINRYDPIPPHIIKALMLCANGSTWADAAAAVGIKAPCLRKWYRDRRAEEVIETLVRENLNVANNLLTSAAPRLADELIQIALDPNVKAYARTQAFSESFKILRENVLEAEQRRQLQEIRHTLQSLEDSKTVTV
;
A
#
# COMPACT_ATOMS: atom_id res chain seq x y z
N MET A 1 -11.53 20.10 33.30
CA MET A 1 -10.93 18.99 32.52
C MET A 1 -9.47 19.30 32.33
N SER A 2 -8.61 18.64 33.10
CA SER A 2 -7.19 18.98 33.23
C SER A 2 -6.46 18.82 31.91
N ASN A 3 -5.74 19.86 31.49
CA ASN A 3 -4.75 19.77 30.42
C ASN A 3 -3.63 18.86 30.92
N HIS A 4 -3.74 17.55 30.65
CA HIS A 4 -2.59 16.65 30.77
C HIS A 4 -1.57 17.09 29.72
N GLU A 5 -0.50 17.73 30.19
CA GLU A 5 0.73 17.84 29.42
C GLU A 5 1.14 16.41 29.04
N ILE A 6 1.30 16.17 27.74
CA ILE A 6 1.64 14.85 27.21
C ILE A 6 3.11 14.61 27.60
N ASN A 7 3.33 13.95 28.74
CA ASN A 7 4.65 13.54 29.21
C ASN A 7 5.32 12.66 28.14
N ARG A 8 6.60 12.89 27.84
CA ARG A 8 7.36 12.24 26.74
C ARG A 8 7.64 10.75 26.92
N TYR A 9 7.44 10.22 28.12
CA TYR A 9 7.76 8.83 28.48
C TYR A 9 6.53 7.93 28.64
N ASP A 10 5.32 8.49 28.66
CA ASP A 10 4.11 7.69 28.85
C ASP A 10 3.70 6.96 27.55
N PRO A 11 3.29 5.69 27.62
CA PRO A 11 2.80 4.96 26.46
C PRO A 11 1.52 5.61 25.93
N ILE A 12 1.28 5.49 24.62
CA ILE A 12 0.06 6.02 24.01
C ILE A 12 -1.14 5.29 24.63
N PRO A 13 -2.17 6.02 25.11
CA PRO A 13 -3.33 5.38 25.67
C PRO A 13 -4.03 4.44 24.66
N PRO A 14 -4.47 3.22 25.06
CA PRO A 14 -5.04 2.24 24.14
C PRO A 14 -6.26 2.72 23.35
N HIS A 15 -7.08 3.60 23.95
CA HIS A 15 -8.23 4.19 23.28
C HIS A 15 -7.81 5.17 22.17
N ILE A 16 -6.67 5.87 22.31
CA ILE A 16 -6.11 6.70 21.24
C ILE A 16 -5.60 5.82 20.09
N ILE A 17 -4.90 4.72 20.40
CA ILE A 17 -4.44 3.74 19.38
C ILE A 17 -5.64 3.22 18.58
N LYS A 18 -6.72 2.83 19.26
CA LYS A 18 -7.96 2.37 18.60
C LYS A 18 -8.54 3.43 17.65
N ALA A 19 -8.54 4.70 18.03
CA ALA A 19 -9.00 5.77 17.13
C ALA A 19 -8.06 5.98 15.94
N LEU A 20 -6.75 5.92 16.14
CA LEU A 20 -5.77 6.02 15.06
C LEU A 20 -5.90 4.86 14.07
N MET A 21 -6.16 3.65 14.55
CA MET A 21 -6.48 2.50 13.70
C MET A 21 -7.74 2.73 12.85
N LEU A 22 -8.80 3.28 13.44
CA LEU A 22 -10.02 3.58 12.69
C LEU A 22 -9.77 4.60 11.57
N CYS A 23 -8.95 5.62 11.84
CA CYS A 23 -8.51 6.57 10.81
C CYS A 23 -7.67 5.88 9.72
N ALA A 24 -6.73 5.02 10.09
CA ALA A 24 -5.91 4.27 9.13
C ALA A 24 -6.76 3.37 8.22
N ASN A 25 -7.90 2.87 8.73
CA ASN A 25 -8.86 2.07 7.98
C ASN A 25 -9.87 2.90 7.15
N GLY A 26 -9.68 4.23 7.05
CA GLY A 26 -10.48 5.10 6.20
C GLY A 26 -11.66 5.79 6.89
N SER A 27 -11.82 5.67 8.22
CA SER A 27 -12.85 6.43 8.95
C SER A 27 -12.49 7.91 9.01
N THR A 28 -13.50 8.79 9.07
CA THR A 28 -13.24 10.22 9.26
C THR A 28 -12.69 10.49 10.66
N TRP A 29 -11.92 11.57 10.81
CA TRP A 29 -11.40 12.01 12.11
C TRP A 29 -12.50 12.25 13.15
N ALA A 30 -13.69 12.65 12.71
CA ALA A 30 -14.83 12.91 13.58
C ALA A 30 -15.39 11.58 14.12
N ASP A 31 -15.60 10.60 13.24
CA ASP A 31 -16.18 9.30 13.60
C ASP A 31 -15.22 8.48 14.47
N ALA A 32 -13.93 8.48 14.12
CA ALA A 32 -12.89 7.79 14.90
C ALA A 32 -12.71 8.39 16.31
N ALA A 33 -12.81 9.72 16.44
CA ALA A 33 -12.73 10.39 17.73
C ALA A 33 -13.99 10.15 18.58
N ALA A 34 -15.17 10.18 17.95
CA ALA A 34 -16.44 9.87 18.60
C ALA A 34 -16.46 8.43 19.14
N ALA A 35 -15.94 7.47 18.37
CA ALA A 35 -15.87 6.06 18.75
C ALA A 35 -15.05 5.77 20.03
N VAL A 36 -14.18 6.70 20.43
CA VAL A 36 -13.35 6.57 21.63
C VAL A 36 -13.60 7.67 22.66
N GLY A 37 -14.63 8.49 22.46
CA GLY A 37 -15.05 9.53 23.40
C GLY A 37 -14.12 10.75 23.49
N ILE A 38 -13.36 11.07 22.43
CA ILE A 38 -12.48 12.25 22.39
C ILE A 38 -12.92 13.24 21.32
N LYS A 39 -12.36 14.46 21.36
CA LYS A 39 -12.55 15.47 20.31
C LYS A 39 -11.55 15.25 19.18
N ALA A 40 -11.99 15.40 17.92
CA ALA A 40 -11.13 15.26 16.74
C ALA A 40 -9.82 16.08 16.76
N PRO A 41 -9.78 17.34 17.29
CA PRO A 41 -8.52 18.07 17.42
C PRO A 41 -7.50 17.40 18.34
N CYS A 42 -7.97 16.70 19.39
CA CYS A 42 -7.10 15.94 20.29
C CYS A 42 -6.47 14.74 19.55
N LEU A 43 -7.27 14.02 18.78
CA LEU A 43 -6.80 12.90 17.95
C LEU A 43 -5.75 13.34 16.91
N ARG A 44 -5.97 14.50 16.27
CA ARG A 44 -4.99 15.08 15.32
C ARG A 44 -3.69 15.51 15.99
N LYS A 45 -3.73 15.93 17.27
CA LYS A 45 -2.52 16.23 18.04
C LYS A 45 -1.70 14.97 18.29
N TRP A 46 -2.37 13.87 18.64
CA TRP A 46 -1.74 12.55 18.81
C TRP A 46 -1.19 11.98 17.51
N TYR A 47 -1.89 12.16 16.39
CA TYR A 47 -1.41 11.71 15.07
C TYR A 47 -0.09 12.38 14.65
N ARG A 48 0.17 13.60 15.11
CA ARG A 48 1.42 14.33 14.85
C ARG A 48 2.52 14.04 15.89
N ASP A 49 2.23 13.25 16.92
CA ASP A 49 3.21 12.89 17.93
C ASP A 49 4.12 11.80 17.38
N ARG A 50 5.44 11.98 17.55
CA ARG A 50 6.46 11.02 17.10
C ARG A 50 6.25 9.61 17.66
N ARG A 51 5.61 9.48 18.84
CA ARG A 51 5.30 8.16 19.40
C ARG A 51 4.25 7.40 18.60
N ALA A 52 3.31 8.12 17.98
CA ALA A 52 2.25 7.50 17.20
C ALA A 52 2.73 7.11 15.80
N GLU A 53 3.83 7.71 15.34
CA GLU A 53 4.40 7.53 14.00
C GLU A 53 4.67 6.05 13.69
N GLU A 54 5.41 5.34 14.54
CA GLU A 54 5.73 3.92 14.30
C GLU A 54 4.48 3.03 14.26
N VAL A 55 3.52 3.31 15.14
CA VAL A 55 2.23 2.58 15.19
C VAL A 55 1.43 2.85 13.92
N ILE A 56 1.35 4.10 13.50
CA ILE A 56 0.64 4.52 12.27
C ILE A 56 1.31 3.91 11.04
N GLU A 57 2.63 3.97 10.94
CA GLU A 57 3.39 3.39 9.83
C GLU A 57 3.16 1.89 9.71
N THR A 58 3.16 1.18 10.83
CA THR A 58 2.87 -0.26 10.87
C THR A 58 1.47 -0.54 10.36
N LEU A 59 0.47 0.17 10.88
CA LEU A 59 -0.93 0.03 10.46
C LEU A 59 -1.15 0.37 8.99
N VAL A 60 -0.54 1.46 8.50
CA VAL A 60 -0.62 1.84 7.08
C VAL A 60 0.02 0.77 6.21
N ARG A 61 1.16 0.22 6.60
CA ARG A 61 1.83 -0.86 5.86
C ARG A 61 0.97 -2.12 5.82
N GLU A 62 0.37 -2.51 6.93
CA GLU A 62 -0.57 -3.63 7.00
C GLU A 62 -1.78 -3.40 6.09
N ASN A 63 -2.38 -2.20 6.14
CA ASN A 63 -3.52 -1.85 5.29
C ASN A 63 -3.16 -1.87 3.80
N LEU A 64 -1.97 -1.39 3.43
CA LEU A 64 -1.47 -1.48 2.05
C LEU A 64 -1.29 -2.94 1.63
N ASN A 65 -0.77 -3.81 2.51
CA ASN A 65 -0.63 -5.23 2.22
C ASN A 65 -2.01 -5.89 2.02
N VAL A 66 -2.98 -5.60 2.88
CA VAL A 66 -4.35 -6.12 2.75
C VAL A 66 -5.00 -5.62 1.45
N ALA A 67 -4.87 -4.34 1.14
CA ALA A 67 -5.40 -3.75 -0.09
C ALA A 67 -4.75 -4.36 -1.34
N ASN A 68 -3.42 -4.52 -1.34
CA ASN A 68 -2.69 -5.16 -2.43
C ASN A 68 -3.15 -6.60 -2.62
N ASN A 69 -3.27 -7.38 -1.53
CA ASN A 69 -3.76 -8.76 -1.60
C ASN A 69 -5.17 -8.84 -2.18
N LEU A 70 -6.07 -7.93 -1.76
CA LEU A 70 -7.42 -7.85 -2.28
C LEU A 70 -7.43 -7.51 -3.78
N LEU A 71 -6.66 -6.50 -4.19
CA LEU A 71 -6.52 -6.12 -5.60
C LEU A 71 -5.93 -7.26 -6.44
N THR A 72 -4.87 -7.91 -5.97
CA THR A 72 -4.28 -9.07 -6.65
C THR A 72 -5.28 -10.21 -6.79
N SER A 73 -6.08 -10.48 -5.76
CA SER A 73 -7.14 -11.51 -5.83
C SER A 73 -8.28 -11.15 -6.78
N ALA A 74 -8.60 -9.85 -6.91
CA ALA A 74 -9.63 -9.34 -7.80
C ALA A 74 -9.13 -9.09 -9.23
N ALA A 75 -7.81 -9.07 -9.45
CA ALA A 75 -7.19 -8.69 -10.72
C ALA A 75 -7.73 -9.46 -11.94
N PRO A 76 -7.96 -10.79 -11.89
CA PRO A 76 -8.54 -11.50 -13.03
C PRO A 76 -9.93 -10.99 -13.40
N ARG A 77 -10.79 -10.73 -12.41
CA ARG A 77 -12.15 -10.21 -12.64
C ARG A 77 -12.12 -8.79 -13.20
N LEU A 78 -11.21 -7.95 -12.70
CA LEU A 78 -11.00 -6.60 -13.23
C LEU A 78 -10.53 -6.64 -14.69
N ALA A 79 -9.68 -7.60 -15.04
CA ALA A 79 -9.23 -7.81 -16.42
C ALA A 79 -10.39 -8.28 -17.33
N ASP A 80 -11.24 -9.19 -16.85
CA ASP A 80 -12.43 -9.64 -17.60
C ASP A 80 -13.37 -8.46 -17.91
N GLU A 81 -13.70 -7.65 -16.90
CA GLU A 81 -14.53 -6.45 -17.07
C GLU A 81 -13.88 -5.42 -18.02
N LEU A 82 -12.56 -5.23 -17.94
CA LEU A 82 -11.82 -4.36 -18.85
C LEU A 82 -11.94 -4.83 -20.31
N ILE A 83 -11.86 -6.14 -20.55
CA ILE A 83 -12.05 -6.74 -21.88
C ILE A 83 -13.48 -6.52 -22.37
N GLN A 84 -14.48 -6.71 -21.51
CA GLN A 84 -15.89 -6.46 -21.86
C GLN A 84 -16.11 -5.00 -22.28
N ILE A 85 -15.59 -4.04 -21.51
CA ILE A 85 -15.69 -2.61 -21.85
C ILE A 85 -14.98 -2.29 -23.17
N ALA A 86 -13.82 -2.90 -23.42
CA ALA A 86 -13.05 -2.69 -24.63
C ALA A 86 -13.75 -3.22 -25.88
N LEU A 87 -14.45 -4.36 -25.78
CA LEU A 87 -15.10 -5.04 -26.89
C LEU A 87 -16.57 -4.65 -27.10
N ASP A 88 -17.21 -4.00 -26.14
CA ASP A 88 -18.62 -3.60 -26.26
C ASP A 88 -18.81 -2.47 -27.31
N PRO A 89 -19.57 -2.70 -28.39
CA PRO A 89 -19.84 -1.68 -29.40
C PRO A 89 -20.68 -0.51 -28.87
N ASN A 90 -21.41 -0.68 -27.77
CA ASN A 90 -22.29 0.33 -27.18
C ASN A 90 -21.55 1.30 -26.25
N VAL A 91 -20.34 0.95 -25.80
CA VAL A 91 -19.51 1.85 -24.99
C VAL A 91 -19.01 3.01 -25.85
N LYS A 92 -19.06 4.22 -25.29
CA LYS A 92 -18.58 5.43 -25.97
C LYS A 92 -17.13 5.26 -26.42
N ALA A 93 -16.83 5.69 -27.65
CA ALA A 93 -15.54 5.45 -28.29
C ALA A 93 -14.32 5.85 -27.41
N TYR A 94 -14.40 6.98 -26.69
CA TYR A 94 -13.31 7.42 -25.81
C TYR A 94 -13.02 6.42 -24.68
N ALA A 95 -14.06 5.84 -24.08
CA ALA A 95 -13.92 4.90 -22.97
C ALA A 95 -13.35 3.57 -23.48
N ARG A 96 -13.73 3.13 -24.68
CA ARG A 96 -13.10 1.96 -25.34
C ARG A 96 -11.64 2.21 -25.68
N THR A 97 -11.30 3.38 -26.23
CA THR A 97 -9.90 3.75 -26.53
C THR A 97 -9.06 3.77 -25.26
N GLN A 98 -9.61 4.24 -24.15
CA GLN A 98 -8.96 4.16 -22.84
C GLN A 98 -8.77 2.70 -22.39
N ALA A 99 -9.81 1.87 -22.49
CA ALA A 99 -9.72 0.45 -22.12
C ALA A 99 -8.68 -0.32 -22.98
N PHE A 100 -8.62 -0.05 -24.29
CA PHE A 100 -7.56 -0.57 -25.16
C PHE A 100 -6.17 -0.12 -24.71
N SER A 101 -6.01 1.18 -24.42
CA SER A 101 -4.73 1.73 -23.95
C SER A 101 -4.25 1.05 -22.68
N GLU A 102 -5.13 0.88 -21.69
CA GLU A 102 -4.76 0.23 -20.43
C GLU A 102 -4.48 -1.26 -20.60
N SER A 103 -5.24 -1.96 -21.45
CA SER A 103 -4.97 -3.36 -21.79
C SER A 103 -3.56 -3.53 -22.38
N PHE A 104 -3.15 -2.65 -23.30
CA PHE A 104 -1.81 -2.68 -23.89
C PHE A 104 -0.70 -2.25 -22.91
N LYS A 105 -0.99 -1.38 -21.94
CA LYS A 105 -0.02 -1.05 -20.88
C LYS A 105 0.27 -2.26 -20.00
N ILE A 106 -0.78 -2.94 -19.52
CA ILE A 106 -0.65 -4.16 -18.71
C ILE A 106 0.18 -5.22 -19.43
N LEU A 107 -0.11 -5.46 -20.72
CA LEU A 107 0.67 -6.43 -21.52
C LEU A 107 2.15 -6.06 -21.61
N ARG A 108 2.45 -4.77 -21.80
CA ARG A 108 3.83 -4.28 -21.91
C ARG A 108 4.58 -4.36 -20.59
N GLU A 109 3.93 -3.98 -19.49
CA GLU A 109 4.51 -4.06 -18.15
C GLU A 109 4.85 -5.50 -17.78
N ASN A 110 3.98 -6.45 -18.07
CA ASN A 110 4.24 -7.88 -17.82
C ASN A 110 5.46 -8.40 -18.60
N VAL A 111 5.62 -8.00 -19.87
CA VAL A 111 6.80 -8.36 -20.67
C VAL A 111 8.06 -7.71 -20.11
N LEU A 112 7.99 -6.44 -19.74
CA LEU A 112 9.11 -5.70 -19.16
C LEU A 112 9.55 -6.31 -17.83
N GLU A 113 8.62 -6.63 -16.93
CA GLU A 113 8.93 -7.26 -15.65
C GLU A 113 9.58 -8.63 -15.83
N ALA A 114 9.08 -9.44 -16.76
CA ALA A 114 9.67 -10.74 -17.06
C ALA A 114 11.12 -10.60 -17.53
N GLU A 115 11.40 -9.62 -18.37
CA GLU A 115 12.75 -9.36 -18.88
C GLU A 115 13.68 -8.80 -17.80
N GLN A 116 13.20 -7.88 -16.96
CA GLN A 116 13.96 -7.36 -15.82
C GLN A 116 14.31 -8.46 -14.82
N ARG A 117 13.38 -9.39 -14.55
CA ARG A 117 13.65 -10.55 -13.67
C ARG A 117 14.73 -11.46 -14.25
N ARG A 118 14.73 -11.69 -15.56
CA ARG A 118 15.81 -12.46 -16.24
C ARG A 118 17.16 -11.78 -16.10
N GLN A 119 17.24 -10.48 -16.43
CA GLN A 119 18.48 -9.71 -16.31
C GLN A 119 19.03 -9.73 -14.87
N LEU A 120 18.17 -9.60 -13.86
CA LEU A 120 18.59 -9.68 -12.46
C LEU A 120 19.11 -11.07 -12.07
N GLN A 121 18.52 -12.15 -12.61
CA GLN A 121 19.01 -13.51 -12.38
C GLN A 121 20.38 -13.74 -13.03
N GLU A 122 20.58 -13.25 -14.25
CA GLU A 122 21.87 -13.30 -14.95
C GLU A 122 22.94 -12.52 -14.20
N ILE A 123 22.63 -11.31 -13.73
CA ILE A 123 23.55 -10.51 -12.91
C ILE A 123 23.93 -11.25 -11.62
N ARG A 124 22.97 -11.88 -10.93
CA ARG A 124 23.27 -12.68 -9.73
C ARG A 124 24.17 -13.87 -10.04
N HIS A 125 23.91 -14.59 -11.12
CA HIS A 125 24.70 -15.75 -11.52
C HIS A 125 26.14 -15.34 -11.89
N THR A 126 26.31 -14.22 -12.63
CA THR A 126 27.63 -13.69 -12.96
C THR A 126 28.40 -13.24 -11.72
N LEU A 127 27.76 -12.53 -10.79
CA LEU A 127 28.38 -12.15 -9.51
C LEU A 127 28.83 -13.37 -8.69
N GLN A 128 27.97 -14.38 -8.59
CA GLN A 128 28.29 -15.62 -7.88
C GLN A 128 29.48 -16.35 -8.50
N SER A 129 29.54 -16.44 -9.84
CA SER A 129 30.68 -17.05 -10.54
C SER A 129 32.00 -16.31 -10.31
N LEU A 130 31.96 -14.97 -10.17
CA LEU A 130 33.13 -14.14 -9.87
C LEU A 130 33.58 -14.31 -8.42
N GLU A 131 32.65 -14.40 -7.47
CA GLU A 131 32.94 -14.68 -6.06
C GLU A 131 33.54 -16.08 -5.88
N ASP A 132 32.96 -17.10 -6.50
CA ASP A 132 33.47 -18.48 -6.44
C ASP A 132 34.88 -18.58 -7.06
N SER A 133 35.12 -17.92 -8.20
CA SER A 133 36.45 -17.88 -8.83
C SER A 133 37.53 -17.22 -7.95
N LYS A 134 37.12 -16.29 -7.06
CA LYS A 134 38.02 -15.56 -6.15
C LYS A 134 38.35 -16.37 -4.88
N THR A 135 37.53 -17.36 -4.52
CA THR A 135 37.76 -18.22 -3.35
C THR A 135 38.64 -19.44 -3.64
N VAL A 136 38.70 -19.91 -4.90
CA VAL A 136 39.53 -21.06 -5.31
C VAL A 136 41.00 -20.69 -5.50
N THR A 137 41.35 -19.40 -5.48
CA THR A 137 42.72 -18.90 -5.70
C THR A 137 43.51 -18.57 -4.42
N VAL A 138 43.08 -19.08 -3.25
CA VAL A 138 43.79 -18.95 -1.96
C VAL A 138 44.28 -20.30 -1.46
#